data_AF-X1FXB3-F1
#
_entry.id   AF-X1FXB3-F1
#
_cell.length_a   1.000
_cell.length_b   1.000
_cell.length_c   1.000
_cell.angle_alpha   90.00
_cell.angle_beta   90.00
_cell.angle_gamma   90.00
#
_symmetry.space_group_name_H-M   'P 1'
#
loop_
_entity.id
_entity.type
_entity.pdbx_description
1 polymer ?
#
loop_
_entity_poly.entity_id
_entity_poly.type
_entity_poly.pdbx_seq_one_letter_code
_entity_poly.pdbx_strand_id
1 'polypeptide(L)'
;MEDIPIEYGDDCLLAFEAGKTPKYLYARFVNLVKCPDVPPDVHVQPPNDRAFKLTQAPGAPCLWEYDVDPWYIWMEFIEFPAGTRLHILHRPSGDNHFTNLVDGYIEEGYVFTNEYLVCGLQVGSIDGIAVVTWTPQATDLLAAINLAKGYDLFMELFPREDGKLVYKFCKLKDATNIKILYDPRNYEVTGILVPDVTGTYDPRISYNDKPLYEITTTQWFIWWDGIDTWNISTVPGIQGTNFWTRTDPDIEGIYDPTPPATGDATVSLIV
;
A
#
# COMPACT_ATOMS: atom_id res chain seq x y z
N MET A 1 -11.27 -1.04 3.06
CA MET A 1 -10.25 -0.01 3.27
C MET A 1 -10.44 1.00 2.16
N GLU A 2 -10.58 2.27 2.50
CA GLU A 2 -10.61 3.34 1.50
C GLU A 2 -9.27 3.37 0.76
N ASP A 3 -9.30 3.57 -0.55
CA ASP A 3 -8.07 3.70 -1.33
C ASP A 3 -7.44 5.05 -1.04
N ILE A 4 -6.40 5.05 -0.20
CA ILE A 4 -5.61 6.25 0.05
C ILE A 4 -4.69 6.44 -1.17
N PRO A 5 -4.81 7.55 -1.92
CA PRO A 5 -3.97 7.79 -3.08
C PRO A 5 -2.51 7.97 -2.66
N ILE A 6 -1.58 7.47 -3.50
CA ILE A 6 -0.15 7.68 -3.31
C ILE A 6 0.13 9.17 -3.53
N GLU A 7 0.75 9.82 -2.53
CA GLU A 7 1.30 11.16 -2.71
C GLU A 7 2.65 11.03 -3.42
N TYR A 8 2.80 11.69 -4.58
CA TYR A 8 4.04 11.71 -5.34
C TYR A 8 4.90 12.92 -4.97
N GLY A 9 6.21 12.72 -4.94
CA GLY A 9 7.22 13.73 -4.65
C GLY A 9 7.98 14.16 -5.90
N ASP A 10 9.18 14.71 -5.68
CA ASP A 10 10.12 15.06 -6.75
C ASP A 10 10.63 13.80 -7.47
N ASP A 11 10.98 13.91 -8.75
CA ASP A 11 11.35 12.76 -9.56
C ASP A 11 12.72 12.15 -9.20
N CYS A 12 12.71 10.95 -8.64
CA CYS A 12 13.88 10.08 -8.57
C CYS A 12 13.93 9.16 -9.80
N LEU A 13 14.52 9.67 -10.88
CA LEU A 13 14.64 8.97 -12.16
C LEU A 13 15.59 7.76 -12.16
N LEU A 14 16.21 7.45 -11.02
CA LEU A 14 17.02 6.24 -10.85
C LEU A 14 16.14 4.98 -10.79
N ALA A 15 15.09 5.02 -9.96
CA ALA A 15 14.26 3.86 -9.65
C ALA A 15 12.80 3.98 -10.13
N PHE A 16 12.33 5.20 -10.42
CA PHE A 16 10.94 5.46 -10.75
C PHE A 16 10.79 6.21 -12.07
N GLU A 17 9.66 5.97 -12.74
CA GLU A 17 9.22 6.80 -13.86
C GLU A 17 8.92 8.24 -13.40
N ALA A 18 9.01 9.18 -14.35
CA ALA A 18 8.67 10.58 -14.09
C ALA A 18 7.21 10.72 -13.59
N GLY A 19 7.02 11.50 -12.53
CA GLY A 19 5.76 11.69 -11.83
C GLY A 19 5.30 10.49 -10.99
N LYS A 20 6.13 9.45 -10.84
CA LYS A 20 5.79 8.20 -10.11
C LYS A 20 6.63 7.98 -8.86
N THR A 21 7.44 8.94 -8.46
CA THR A 21 8.28 8.82 -7.25
C THR A 21 7.42 9.04 -6.00
N PRO A 22 7.29 8.07 -5.09
CA PRO A 22 6.49 8.22 -3.89
C PRO A 22 7.11 9.27 -2.96
N LYS A 23 6.28 10.18 -2.42
CA LYS A 23 6.72 11.17 -1.43
C LYS A 23 7.04 10.53 -0.09
N TYR A 24 6.36 9.45 0.26
CA TYR A 24 6.58 8.73 1.51
C TYR A 24 6.93 7.27 1.26
N LEU A 25 7.87 6.78 2.04
CA LEU A 25 8.15 5.36 2.19
C LEU A 25 7.85 4.94 3.62
N TYR A 26 7.58 3.66 3.82
CA TYR A 26 7.31 3.07 5.11
C TYR A 26 8.31 1.96 5.35
N ALA A 27 9.26 2.19 6.26
CA ALA A 27 10.25 1.19 6.65
C ALA A 27 9.83 0.52 7.95
N ARG A 28 9.87 -0.81 8.00
CA ARG A 28 9.67 -1.58 9.23
C ARG A 28 10.86 -2.48 9.47
N PHE A 29 11.39 -2.44 10.69
CA PHE A 29 12.51 -3.28 11.13
C PHE A 29 11.99 -4.41 12.03
N VAL A 30 12.54 -5.61 11.87
CA VAL A 30 12.12 -6.81 12.59
C VAL A 30 13.34 -7.60 12.99
N ASN A 31 13.29 -8.21 14.19
CA ASN A 31 14.32 -9.12 14.69
C ASN A 31 15.74 -8.54 14.83
N LEU A 32 15.89 -7.21 14.94
CA LEU A 32 17.16 -6.63 15.35
C LEU A 32 17.52 -7.12 16.76
N VAL A 33 18.70 -7.72 16.91
CA VAL A 33 19.22 -8.24 18.17
C VAL A 33 20.10 -7.16 18.79
N LYS A 34 19.66 -6.63 19.94
CA LYS A 34 20.43 -5.64 20.69
C LYS A 34 21.80 -6.21 21.08
N CYS A 35 22.87 -5.44 20.87
CA CYS A 35 24.19 -5.80 21.37
C CYS A 35 24.24 -5.81 22.91
N PRO A 36 25.07 -6.67 23.53
CA PRO A 36 25.21 -6.69 24.99
C PRO A 36 25.67 -5.34 25.53
N ASP A 37 25.08 -4.92 26.66
CA ASP A 37 25.55 -3.72 27.35
C ASP A 37 26.93 -3.98 27.96
N VAL A 38 27.93 -3.18 27.57
CA VAL A 38 29.29 -3.25 28.10
C VAL A 38 29.69 -1.84 28.53
N PRO A 39 29.72 -1.53 29.84
CA PRO A 39 30.09 -0.19 30.30
C PRO A 39 31.42 0.30 29.68
N PRO A 40 31.49 1.54 29.16
CA PRO A 40 30.48 2.61 29.27
C PRO A 40 29.36 2.56 28.23
N ASP A 41 29.44 1.64 27.27
CA ASP A 41 28.53 1.53 26.12
C ASP A 41 27.25 0.77 26.52
N VAL A 42 26.20 1.55 26.82
CA VAL A 42 24.85 1.02 27.05
C VAL A 42 24.05 1.25 25.78
N HIS A 43 23.72 0.17 25.09
CA HIS A 43 23.01 0.26 23.82
C HIS A 43 21.51 0.43 24.04
N VAL A 44 20.86 1.15 23.14
CA VAL A 44 19.40 1.32 23.20
C VAL A 44 18.71 0.11 22.58
N GLN A 45 17.49 -0.19 23.04
CA GLN A 45 16.69 -1.24 22.42
C GLN A 45 16.34 -0.82 20.98
N PRO A 46 16.66 -1.63 19.95
CA PRO A 46 16.27 -1.32 18.57
C PRO A 46 14.74 -1.22 18.44
N PRO A 47 14.23 -0.39 17.52
CA PRO A 47 12.81 -0.13 17.39
C PRO A 47 12.13 -1.17 16.51
N ASN A 48 12.27 -2.44 16.88
CA ASN A 48 11.61 -3.55 16.22
C ASN A 48 10.08 -3.36 16.21
N ASP A 49 9.44 -3.87 15.16
CA ASP A 49 7.99 -3.90 14.98
C ASP A 49 7.30 -2.54 14.91
N ARG A 50 8.09 -1.48 14.73
CA ARG A 50 7.60 -0.13 14.45
C ARG A 50 7.76 0.17 12.96
N ALA A 51 6.68 0.63 12.34
CA ALA A 51 6.74 1.25 11.03
C ALA A 51 7.14 2.72 11.17
N PHE A 52 8.04 3.16 10.31
CA PHE A 52 8.52 4.53 10.22
C PHE A 52 8.09 5.11 8.88
N LYS A 53 7.43 6.27 8.91
CA LYS A 53 7.08 7.03 7.71
C LYS A 53 8.27 7.92 7.33
N LEU A 54 9.04 7.49 6.35
CA LEU A 54 10.13 8.27 5.76
C LEU A 54 9.51 9.25 4.76
N THR A 55 10.02 10.47 4.73
CA THR A 55 9.58 11.53 3.84
C THR A 55 10.72 11.86 2.88
N GLN A 56 10.40 12.04 1.61
CA GLN A 56 11.38 12.44 0.61
C GLN A 56 12.07 13.74 1.03
N ALA A 57 13.40 13.75 0.98
CA ALA A 57 14.22 14.85 1.42
C ALA A 57 14.14 16.02 0.42
N PRO A 58 13.90 17.26 0.87
CA PRO A 58 13.87 18.41 -0.01
C PRO A 58 15.20 18.60 -0.76
N GLY A 59 15.15 18.65 -2.09
CA GLY A 59 16.33 18.83 -2.93
C GLY A 59 17.19 17.57 -3.13
N ALA A 60 16.78 16.43 -2.58
CA ALA A 60 17.41 15.14 -2.80
C ALA A 60 16.32 14.11 -3.18
N PRO A 61 15.91 14.07 -4.47
CA PRO A 61 14.72 13.32 -4.89
C PRO A 61 14.82 11.80 -4.64
N CYS A 62 16.03 11.27 -4.61
CA CYS A 62 16.29 9.84 -4.38
C CYS A 62 16.62 9.49 -2.93
N LEU A 63 16.31 10.38 -1.97
CA LEU A 63 16.55 10.20 -0.54
C LEU A 63 15.23 10.36 0.22
N TRP A 64 14.95 9.45 1.15
CA TRP A 64 13.83 9.52 2.07
C TRP A 64 14.32 9.38 3.50
N GLU A 65 13.80 10.22 4.39
CA GLU A 65 14.29 10.34 5.76
C GLU A 65 13.15 10.34 6.78
N TYR A 66 13.39 9.68 7.89
CA TYR A 66 12.70 9.92 9.15
C TYR A 66 13.71 10.54 10.10
N ASP A 67 13.62 11.86 10.28
CA ASP A 67 14.47 12.63 11.18
C ASP A 67 13.66 13.12 12.38
N VAL A 68 13.46 12.23 13.38
CA VAL A 68 12.75 12.56 14.61
C VAL A 68 13.41 11.86 15.78
N ASP A 69 13.83 12.66 16.77
CA ASP A 69 14.48 12.15 17.98
C ASP A 69 13.66 11.01 18.65
N PRO A 70 14.32 9.89 19.03
CA PRO A 70 15.77 9.66 19.01
C PRO A 70 16.30 8.97 17.75
N TRP A 71 15.46 8.72 16.76
CA TRP A 71 15.79 7.88 15.60
C TRP A 71 16.05 8.70 14.35
N TYR A 72 17.08 8.30 13.61
CA TYR A 72 17.32 8.77 12.28
C TYR A 72 17.38 7.59 11.33
N ILE A 73 16.46 7.55 10.38
CA ILE A 73 16.34 6.47 9.40
C ILE A 73 16.38 7.12 8.03
N TRP A 74 17.13 6.54 7.11
CA TRP A 74 17.06 6.98 5.74
C TRP A 74 17.18 5.81 4.76
N MET A 75 16.58 6.01 3.60
CA MET A 75 16.74 5.17 2.44
C MET A 75 17.17 6.04 1.26
N GLU A 76 18.15 5.59 0.49
CA GLU A 76 18.60 6.28 -0.71
C GLU A 76 18.83 5.34 -1.88
N PHE A 77 18.55 5.84 -3.09
CA PHE A 77 19.04 5.25 -4.33
C PHE A 77 20.32 5.96 -4.77
N ILE A 78 21.35 5.17 -5.04
CA ILE A 78 22.70 5.61 -5.39
C ILE A 78 22.91 5.35 -6.88
N GLU A 79 23.49 6.30 -7.61
CA GLU A 79 23.71 6.19 -9.04
C GLU A 79 24.96 5.36 -9.39
N PHE A 80 26.07 5.56 -8.67
CA PHE A 80 27.36 4.96 -8.98
C PHE A 80 28.15 4.49 -7.75
N PRO A 81 28.32 3.17 -7.54
CA PRO A 81 27.61 2.09 -8.25
C PRO A 81 26.10 2.15 -7.99
N ALA A 82 25.31 1.67 -8.95
CA ALA A 82 23.86 1.62 -8.80
C ALA A 82 23.49 0.75 -7.59
N GLY A 83 22.76 1.31 -6.63
CA GLY A 83 22.43 0.60 -5.41
C GLY A 83 21.34 1.25 -4.59
N THR A 84 20.83 0.50 -3.62
CA THR A 84 19.87 0.98 -2.64
C THR A 84 20.45 0.80 -1.25
N ARG A 85 20.46 1.86 -0.46
CA ARG A 85 20.87 1.80 0.95
C ARG A 85 19.69 2.06 1.86
N LEU A 86 19.57 1.26 2.92
CA LEU A 86 18.69 1.52 4.06
C LEU A 86 19.51 1.53 5.35
N HIS A 87 19.24 2.49 6.23
CA HIS A 87 20.00 2.65 7.46
C HIS A 87 19.13 3.13 8.63
N ILE A 88 19.46 2.70 9.86
CA ILE A 88 18.91 3.28 11.10
C ILE A 88 19.99 3.56 12.15
N LEU A 89 19.94 4.77 12.68
CA LEU A 89 20.84 5.32 13.69
C LEU A 89 20.04 5.80 14.91
N HIS A 90 20.52 5.48 16.12
CA HIS A 90 20.07 6.12 17.34
C HIS A 90 20.92 7.36 17.62
N ARG A 91 20.36 8.55 17.44
CA ARG A 91 21.14 9.81 17.48
C ARG A 91 21.81 10.08 18.83
N PRO A 92 21.14 9.93 19.99
CA PRO A 92 21.76 10.27 21.27
C PRO A 92 23.00 9.42 21.61
N SER A 93 23.02 8.13 21.23
CA SER A 93 24.18 7.26 21.48
C SER A 93 25.14 7.18 20.29
N GLY A 94 24.70 7.54 19.08
CA GLY A 94 25.46 7.33 17.85
C GLY A 94 25.51 5.87 17.41
N ASP A 95 24.66 5.00 17.98
CA ASP A 95 24.64 3.58 17.66
C ASP A 95 23.93 3.31 16.33
N ASN A 96 24.60 2.56 15.46
CA ASN A 96 24.02 2.01 14.25
C ASN A 96 23.27 0.73 14.61
N HIS A 97 22.01 0.64 14.20
CA HIS A 97 21.15 -0.51 14.51
C HIS A 97 20.87 -1.39 13.29
N PHE A 98 20.99 -0.84 12.08
CA PHE A 98 20.78 -1.54 10.82
C PHE A 98 21.51 -0.81 9.70
N THR A 99 22.14 -1.55 8.82
CA THR A 99 22.56 -1.03 7.52
C THR A 99 22.48 -2.15 6.49
N ASN A 100 22.04 -1.83 5.29
CA ASN A 100 22.19 -2.71 4.15
C ASN A 100 22.30 -1.90 2.86
N LEU A 101 23.29 -2.24 2.05
CA LEU A 101 23.49 -1.77 0.69
C LEU A 101 23.29 -2.95 -0.26
N VAL A 102 22.32 -2.82 -1.16
CA VAL A 102 22.03 -3.83 -2.18
C VAL A 102 22.33 -3.27 -3.57
N ASP A 103 22.78 -4.15 -4.45
CA ASP A 103 23.06 -3.78 -5.85
C ASP A 103 21.75 -3.50 -6.59
N GLY A 104 21.72 -2.40 -7.34
CA GLY A 104 20.56 -1.96 -8.10
C GLY A 104 19.45 -1.30 -7.28
N TYR A 105 18.32 -1.09 -7.96
CA TYR A 105 17.14 -0.43 -7.41
C TYR A 105 16.10 -1.48 -7.04
N ILE A 106 15.55 -1.37 -5.83
CA ILE A 106 14.62 -2.36 -5.29
C ILE A 106 13.18 -2.12 -5.73
N GLU A 107 12.40 -3.21 -5.76
CA GLU A 107 10.95 -3.15 -5.89
C GLU A 107 10.25 -2.99 -4.53
N GLU A 108 8.95 -2.69 -4.57
CA GLU A 108 8.15 -2.56 -3.34
C GLU A 108 8.13 -3.87 -2.57
N GLY A 109 8.32 -3.80 -1.26
CA GLY A 109 8.30 -4.99 -0.40
C GLY A 109 9.61 -5.77 -0.39
N TYR A 110 10.67 -5.26 -1.03
CA TYR A 110 12.01 -5.84 -0.91
C TYR A 110 12.43 -5.99 0.55
N VAL A 111 13.06 -7.13 0.85
CA VAL A 111 13.52 -7.48 2.20
C VAL A 111 15.03 -7.24 2.29
N PHE A 112 15.41 -6.23 3.06
CA PHE A 112 16.79 -5.96 3.43
C PHE A 112 17.22 -6.86 4.58
N THR A 113 18.50 -7.25 4.59
CA THR A 113 19.12 -8.01 5.68
C THR A 113 20.20 -7.16 6.32
N ASN A 114 20.25 -7.13 7.66
CA ASN A 114 21.26 -6.33 8.35
C ASN A 114 22.69 -6.82 8.05
N GLU A 115 23.57 -5.90 7.68
CA GLU A 115 24.99 -6.20 7.43
C GLU A 115 25.80 -6.35 8.72
N TYR A 116 25.30 -5.82 9.84
CA TYR A 116 25.92 -6.01 11.14
C TYR A 116 25.64 -7.43 11.65
N LEU A 117 26.63 -8.30 11.52
CA LEU A 117 26.58 -9.70 12.00
C LEU A 117 27.30 -9.89 13.34
N VAL A 118 28.06 -8.89 13.79
CA VAL A 118 28.84 -8.94 15.03
C VAL A 118 28.77 -7.60 15.74
N CYS A 119 28.70 -7.65 17.08
CA CYS A 119 28.74 -6.45 17.90
C CYS A 119 30.14 -5.82 17.86
N GLY A 120 30.17 -4.49 17.79
CA GLY A 120 31.39 -3.71 17.68
C GLY A 120 31.18 -2.28 18.13
N LEU A 121 32.20 -1.44 17.95
CA LEU A 121 32.11 -0.02 18.27
C LEU A 121 30.99 0.63 17.45
N GLN A 122 30.09 1.34 18.13
CA GLN A 122 28.94 2.04 17.53
C GLN A 122 27.96 1.11 16.80
N VAL A 123 27.94 -0.18 17.12
CA VAL A 123 26.94 -1.14 16.64
C VAL A 123 26.00 -1.47 17.80
N GLY A 124 24.81 -0.84 17.81
CA GLY A 124 23.80 -1.06 18.83
C GLY A 124 22.97 -2.32 18.60
N SER A 125 22.95 -2.86 17.39
CA SER A 125 22.25 -4.11 17.07
C SER A 125 22.88 -4.87 15.91
N ILE A 126 22.71 -6.19 15.94
CA ILE A 126 23.07 -7.14 14.90
C ILE A 126 21.84 -7.89 14.41
N ASP A 127 21.98 -8.65 13.33
CA ASP A 127 20.92 -9.46 12.73
C ASP A 127 19.66 -8.63 12.37
N GLY A 128 18.61 -9.32 11.94
CA GLY A 128 17.32 -8.72 11.63
C GLY A 128 17.17 -8.34 10.16
N ILE A 129 15.95 -7.95 9.84
CA ILE A 129 15.52 -7.60 8.49
C ILE A 129 14.76 -6.29 8.51
N ALA A 130 14.67 -5.66 7.34
CA ALA A 130 13.79 -4.54 7.13
C ALA A 130 13.00 -4.70 5.84
N VAL A 131 11.78 -4.19 5.83
CA VAL A 131 10.91 -4.16 4.64
C VAL A 131 10.53 -2.71 4.38
N VAL A 132 10.57 -2.30 3.12
CA VAL A 132 10.16 -0.96 2.70
C VAL A 132 8.98 -1.06 1.74
N THR A 133 7.92 -0.31 2.02
CA THR A 133 6.72 -0.20 1.18
C THR A 133 6.39 1.25 0.89
N TRP A 134 5.60 1.53 -0.14
CA TRP A 134 5.17 2.89 -0.49
C TRP A 134 3.75 3.00 -1.00
N THR A 135 3.00 1.89 -0.99
CA THR A 135 1.54 1.88 -1.12
C THR A 135 0.87 1.97 0.26
N PRO A 136 -0.15 2.83 0.40
CA PRO A 136 -0.94 2.91 1.63
C PRO A 136 -1.64 1.59 2.00
N GLN A 137 -2.07 0.80 1.01
CA GLN A 137 -2.71 -0.51 1.24
C GLN A 137 -1.73 -1.52 1.87
N ALA A 138 -0.46 -1.55 1.44
CA ALA A 138 0.56 -2.36 2.10
C ALA A 138 0.82 -1.85 3.53
N THR A 139 0.77 -0.53 3.74
CA THR A 139 0.95 0.09 5.06
C THR A 139 -0.17 -0.29 6.04
N ASP A 140 -1.43 -0.23 5.59
CA ASP A 140 -2.60 -0.62 6.39
C ASP A 140 -2.61 -2.12 6.68
N LEU A 141 -2.22 -2.96 5.71
CA LEU A 141 -2.05 -4.39 5.93
C LEU A 141 -0.94 -4.65 6.96
N LEU A 142 0.21 -3.99 6.86
CA LEU A 142 1.31 -4.11 7.83
C LEU A 142 0.89 -3.66 9.24
N ALA A 143 0.04 -2.64 9.36
CA ALA A 143 -0.53 -2.18 10.62
C ALA A 143 -1.60 -3.15 11.17
N ALA A 144 -2.48 -3.65 10.31
CA ALA A 144 -3.60 -4.52 10.68
C ALA A 144 -3.16 -5.92 11.07
N ILE A 145 -2.07 -6.44 10.50
CA ILE A 145 -1.62 -7.80 10.81
C ILE A 145 -1.06 -7.95 12.22
N ASN A 146 -0.69 -6.86 12.92
CA ASN A 146 -0.28 -6.81 14.34
C ASN A 146 0.26 -8.14 14.91
N LEU A 147 1.22 -8.75 14.20
CA LEU A 147 1.64 -10.12 14.47
C LEU A 147 2.42 -10.13 15.77
N ALA A 148 1.91 -10.86 16.76
CA ALA A 148 2.52 -11.00 18.07
C ALA A 148 3.97 -11.49 17.97
N LYS A 149 4.83 -11.04 18.89
CA LYS A 149 6.26 -11.37 19.01
C LYS A 149 6.54 -12.83 18.62
N GLY A 150 7.14 -13.01 17.44
CA GLY A 150 7.33 -14.35 16.90
C GLY A 150 7.85 -14.38 15.47
N TYR A 151 9.00 -13.75 15.25
CA TYR A 151 10.03 -13.96 14.22
C TYR A 151 9.62 -14.31 12.77
N ASP A 152 10.21 -13.55 11.85
CA ASP A 152 10.40 -13.82 10.42
C ASP A 152 9.15 -13.77 9.55
N LEU A 153 8.77 -12.55 9.16
CA LEU A 153 7.75 -12.26 8.16
C LEU A 153 8.41 -12.01 6.80
N PHE A 154 8.02 -12.79 5.80
CA PHE A 154 8.36 -12.55 4.39
C PHE A 154 7.08 -12.09 3.67
N MET A 155 7.14 -10.95 2.98
CA MET A 155 6.02 -10.38 2.24
C MET A 155 6.32 -10.45 0.75
N GLU A 156 5.41 -11.03 -0.04
CA GLU A 156 5.44 -11.00 -1.50
C GLU A 156 4.13 -10.37 -2.02
N LEU A 157 4.24 -9.51 -3.02
CA LEU A 157 3.11 -8.96 -3.76
C LEU A 157 3.07 -9.61 -5.15
N PHE A 158 1.92 -10.17 -5.53
CA PHE A 158 1.72 -10.72 -6.87
C PHE A 158 0.51 -10.07 -7.56
N PRO A 159 0.70 -9.33 -8.65
CA PRO A 159 -0.40 -9.00 -9.56
C PRO A 159 -0.81 -10.25 -10.35
N ARG A 160 -2.10 -10.55 -10.42
CA ARG A 160 -2.68 -11.61 -11.26
C ARG A 160 -3.16 -11.06 -12.59
N GLU A 161 -3.32 -11.93 -13.58
CA GLU A 161 -3.82 -11.58 -14.93
C GLU A 161 -5.22 -10.95 -14.92
N ASP A 162 -6.01 -11.15 -13.85
CA ASP A 162 -7.34 -10.57 -13.63
C ASP A 162 -7.31 -9.23 -12.87
N GLY A 163 -6.13 -8.64 -12.67
CA GLY A 163 -5.96 -7.38 -11.94
C GLY A 163 -6.03 -7.51 -10.41
N LYS A 164 -6.30 -8.71 -9.87
CA LYS A 164 -6.31 -8.93 -8.42
C LYS A 164 -4.89 -8.94 -7.87
N LEU A 165 -4.69 -8.29 -6.72
CA LEU A 165 -3.43 -8.32 -5.98
C LEU A 165 -3.48 -9.44 -4.93
N VAL A 166 -2.44 -10.26 -4.89
CA VAL A 166 -2.24 -11.25 -3.85
C VAL A 166 -1.11 -10.79 -2.96
N TYR A 167 -1.44 -10.48 -1.70
CA TYR A 167 -0.48 -10.25 -0.65
C TYR A 167 -0.23 -11.58 0.05
N LYS A 168 1.01 -12.08 -0.05
CA LYS A 168 1.42 -13.30 0.64
C LYS A 168 2.34 -12.93 1.78
N PHE A 169 1.89 -13.26 2.99
CA PHE A 169 2.72 -13.19 4.19
C PHE A 169 3.11 -14.61 4.57
N CYS A 170 4.41 -14.89 4.61
CA CYS A 170 4.95 -16.16 5.07
C CYS A 170 5.65 -15.94 6.41
N LYS A 171 5.24 -16.71 7.41
CA LYS A 171 5.98 -16.82 8.67
C LYS A 171 7.03 -17.90 8.51
N LEU A 172 8.31 -17.54 8.41
CA LEU A 172 9.38 -18.47 8.03
C LEU A 172 9.57 -19.60 9.06
N LYS A 173 9.22 -19.36 10.34
CA LYS A 173 9.41 -20.34 11.43
C LYS A 173 8.55 -21.60 11.30
N ASP A 174 7.32 -21.48 10.80
CA ASP A 174 6.36 -22.58 10.76
C ASP A 174 5.73 -22.81 9.38
N ALA A 175 6.25 -22.12 8.36
CA ALA A 175 5.72 -22.12 7.00
C ALA A 175 4.22 -21.79 6.92
N THR A 176 3.68 -21.09 7.92
CA THR A 176 2.30 -20.59 7.87
C THR A 176 2.22 -19.55 6.78
N ASN A 177 1.45 -19.88 5.74
CA ASN A 177 1.16 -19.00 4.62
C ASN A 177 -0.18 -18.34 4.89
N ILE A 178 -0.18 -17.03 5.14
CA ILE A 178 -1.41 -16.24 5.08
C ILE A 178 -1.48 -15.69 3.66
N LYS A 179 -2.33 -16.30 2.84
CA LYS A 179 -2.71 -15.76 1.53
C LYS A 179 -3.98 -14.96 1.71
N ILE A 180 -3.86 -13.64 1.57
CA ILE A 180 -5.05 -12.77 1.52
C ILE A 180 -5.36 -12.61 0.04
N LEU A 181 -6.42 -13.28 -0.42
CA LEU A 181 -7.00 -12.98 -1.72
C LEU A 181 -7.77 -11.68 -1.54
N TYR A 182 -7.29 -10.61 -2.17
CA TYR A 182 -8.12 -9.44 -2.38
C TYR A 182 -9.13 -9.81 -3.47
N ASP A 183 -10.36 -10.10 -3.04
CA ASP A 183 -11.47 -10.36 -3.96
C ASP A 183 -12.25 -9.05 -4.12
N PRO A 184 -12.04 -8.31 -5.21
CA PRO A 184 -12.76 -7.09 -5.41
C PRO A 184 -14.24 -7.49 -5.66
N ARG A 185 -15.14 -6.88 -4.90
CA ARG A 185 -16.56 -7.23 -4.91
C ARG A 185 -17.17 -6.88 -6.26
N ASN A 186 -17.76 -7.85 -6.94
CA ASN A 186 -18.51 -7.61 -8.18
C ASN A 186 -19.98 -7.35 -7.85
N TYR A 187 -20.63 -6.50 -8.64
CA TYR A 187 -22.05 -6.21 -8.50
C TYR A 187 -22.83 -6.69 -9.72
N GLU A 188 -24.03 -7.19 -9.51
CA GLU A 188 -24.97 -7.53 -10.57
C GLU A 188 -26.07 -6.47 -10.62
N VAL A 189 -26.35 -5.95 -11.81
CA VAL A 189 -27.52 -5.09 -12.09
C VAL A 189 -28.59 -5.93 -12.76
N THR A 190 -29.78 -5.95 -12.17
CA THR A 190 -30.95 -6.66 -12.69
C THR A 190 -32.16 -5.72 -12.84
N GLY A 191 -33.11 -6.10 -13.69
CA GLY A 191 -34.34 -5.36 -13.92
C GLY A 191 -34.84 -5.50 -15.36
N ILE A 192 -35.95 -4.84 -15.68
CA ILE A 192 -36.42 -4.64 -17.05
C ILE A 192 -36.12 -3.19 -17.40
N LEU A 193 -34.92 -2.93 -17.92
CA LEU A 193 -34.34 -1.60 -18.02
C LEU A 193 -34.30 -1.13 -19.48
N VAL A 194 -34.61 0.15 -19.72
CA VAL A 194 -34.44 0.79 -21.04
C VAL A 194 -33.68 2.10 -20.84
N PRO A 195 -32.47 2.25 -21.42
CA PRO A 195 -31.68 1.23 -22.12
C PRO A 195 -31.31 0.03 -21.22
N ASP A 196 -30.96 -1.11 -21.83
CA ASP A 196 -30.54 -2.28 -21.07
C ASP A 196 -29.14 -2.06 -20.48
N VAL A 197 -29.08 -2.07 -19.15
CA VAL A 197 -27.86 -1.92 -18.34
C VAL A 197 -27.68 -3.11 -17.41
N THR A 198 -28.34 -4.22 -17.68
CA THR A 198 -28.24 -5.42 -16.86
C THR A 198 -26.91 -6.14 -17.09
N GLY A 199 -26.42 -6.81 -16.04
CA GLY A 199 -25.24 -7.66 -16.09
C GLY A 199 -24.29 -7.46 -14.92
N THR A 200 -23.11 -8.06 -15.05
CA THR A 200 -22.06 -7.99 -14.03
C THR A 200 -21.17 -6.77 -14.26
N TYR A 201 -21.02 -5.99 -13.20
CA TYR A 201 -20.18 -4.81 -13.13
C TYR A 201 -18.91 -5.16 -12.35
N ASP A 202 -17.79 -5.09 -13.04
CA ASP A 202 -16.47 -5.35 -12.49
C ASP A 202 -15.87 -4.03 -11.95
N PRO A 203 -15.16 -4.06 -10.83
CA PRO A 203 -14.46 -2.89 -10.33
C PRO A 203 -13.36 -2.45 -11.31
N ARG A 204 -13.29 -1.15 -11.60
CA ARG A 204 -12.37 -0.57 -12.59
C ARG A 204 -11.29 0.28 -11.95
N ILE A 205 -11.69 1.40 -11.33
CA ILE A 205 -10.83 2.38 -10.64
C ILE A 205 -11.62 2.94 -9.45
N SER A 206 -11.05 3.84 -8.65
CA SER A 206 -11.82 4.63 -7.69
C SER A 206 -12.35 5.93 -8.31
N TYR A 207 -13.52 6.38 -7.89
CA TYR A 207 -14.13 7.66 -8.25
C TYR A 207 -14.84 8.24 -7.01
N ASN A 208 -14.44 9.44 -6.57
CA ASN A 208 -14.91 10.06 -5.32
C ASN A 208 -14.81 9.12 -4.10
N ASP A 209 -13.64 8.53 -3.87
CA ASP A 209 -13.34 7.66 -2.71
C ASP A 209 -14.14 6.35 -2.62
N LYS A 210 -14.96 6.03 -3.63
CA LYS A 210 -15.63 4.74 -3.76
C LYS A 210 -15.21 4.04 -5.05
N PRO A 211 -15.27 2.69 -5.12
CA PRO A 211 -14.96 2.00 -6.37
C PRO A 211 -15.98 2.38 -7.45
N LEU A 212 -15.46 2.67 -8.63
CA LEU A 212 -16.19 2.72 -9.89
C LEU A 212 -16.30 1.30 -10.42
N TYR A 213 -17.51 0.90 -10.78
CA TYR A 213 -17.74 -0.39 -11.43
C TYR A 213 -18.15 -0.18 -12.87
N GLU A 214 -17.72 -1.06 -13.76
CA GLU A 214 -18.02 -1.00 -15.19
C GLU A 214 -18.55 -2.34 -15.70
N ILE A 215 -19.56 -2.28 -16.54
CA ILE A 215 -19.93 -3.39 -17.41
C ILE A 215 -19.31 -3.17 -18.80
N THR A 216 -18.37 -4.04 -19.17
CA THR A 216 -17.57 -3.86 -20.39
C THR A 216 -18.36 -4.06 -21.68
N THR A 217 -19.45 -4.83 -21.64
CA THR A 217 -20.27 -5.15 -22.83
C THR A 217 -21.09 -3.96 -23.32
N THR A 218 -21.61 -3.14 -22.40
CA THR A 218 -22.50 -2.01 -22.70
C THR A 218 -21.87 -0.65 -22.37
N GLN A 219 -20.70 -0.62 -21.72
CA GLN A 219 -19.99 0.60 -21.30
C GLN A 219 -20.81 1.48 -20.36
N TRP A 220 -21.39 0.87 -19.33
CA TRP A 220 -22.07 1.57 -18.25
C TRP A 220 -21.28 1.47 -16.96
N PHE A 221 -21.50 2.43 -16.08
CA PHE A 221 -20.75 2.61 -14.86
C PHE A 221 -21.67 2.75 -13.65
N ILE A 222 -21.33 2.10 -12.54
CA ILE A 222 -21.87 2.42 -11.21
C ILE A 222 -20.84 3.29 -10.50
N TRP A 223 -21.21 4.50 -10.10
CA TRP A 223 -20.29 5.46 -9.50
C TRP A 223 -20.92 6.31 -8.41
N TRP A 224 -20.07 6.78 -7.50
CA TRP A 224 -20.46 7.61 -6.38
C TRP A 224 -20.32 9.11 -6.69
N ASP A 225 -21.33 9.91 -6.35
CA ASP A 225 -21.31 11.35 -6.59
C ASP A 225 -20.40 12.14 -5.63
N GLY A 226 -19.90 11.49 -4.57
CA GLY A 226 -19.08 12.12 -3.53
C GLY A 226 -19.88 12.65 -2.33
N ILE A 227 -21.20 12.48 -2.32
CA ILE A 227 -22.08 12.95 -1.24
C ILE A 227 -22.81 11.76 -0.62
N ASP A 228 -23.99 11.43 -1.15
CA ASP A 228 -24.89 10.40 -0.64
C ASP A 228 -25.63 9.67 -1.79
N THR A 229 -25.13 9.78 -3.02
CA THR A 229 -25.83 9.24 -4.20
C THR A 229 -24.96 8.34 -5.07
N TRP A 230 -25.46 7.14 -5.34
CA TRP A 230 -24.93 6.27 -6.37
C TRP A 230 -25.66 6.46 -7.70
N ASN A 231 -24.92 6.39 -8.80
CA ASN A 231 -25.44 6.61 -10.14
C ASN A 231 -25.05 5.46 -11.06
N ILE A 232 -25.96 5.07 -11.96
CA ILE A 232 -25.68 4.20 -13.10
C ILE A 232 -25.74 5.05 -14.37
N SER A 233 -24.61 5.32 -15.04
CA SER A 233 -24.57 6.13 -16.26
C SER A 233 -23.51 5.67 -17.25
N THR A 234 -23.49 6.25 -18.46
CA THR A 234 -22.51 5.93 -19.51
C THR A 234 -21.18 6.66 -19.38
N VAL A 235 -21.09 7.64 -18.47
CA VAL A 235 -19.87 8.42 -18.24
C VAL A 235 -19.70 8.64 -16.73
N PRO A 236 -18.60 8.17 -16.11
CA PRO A 236 -18.35 8.41 -14.68
C PRO A 236 -18.35 9.91 -14.38
N GLY A 237 -19.01 10.32 -13.30
CA GLY A 237 -19.09 11.72 -12.89
C GLY A 237 -20.14 12.55 -13.63
N ILE A 238 -20.79 11.99 -14.65
CA ILE A 238 -21.80 12.68 -15.44
C ILE A 238 -23.04 11.78 -15.54
N GLN A 239 -24.15 12.22 -14.97
CA GLN A 239 -25.43 11.50 -15.08
C GLN A 239 -25.86 11.35 -16.55
N GLY A 240 -25.61 12.35 -17.39
CA GLY A 240 -25.92 12.28 -18.81
C GLY A 240 -27.43 12.29 -19.06
N THR A 241 -27.87 11.71 -20.17
CA THR A 241 -29.29 11.68 -20.56
C THR A 241 -30.05 10.50 -19.97
N ASN A 242 -29.48 9.29 -19.99
CA ASN A 242 -30.09 8.10 -19.40
C ASN A 242 -29.27 7.71 -18.16
N PHE A 243 -29.88 7.72 -16.99
CA PHE A 243 -29.24 7.26 -15.76
C PHE A 243 -30.23 6.76 -14.73
N TRP A 244 -29.70 5.99 -13.80
CA TRP A 244 -30.37 5.59 -12.58
C TRP A 244 -29.66 6.20 -11.39
N THR A 245 -30.41 6.55 -10.36
CA THR A 245 -29.88 7.19 -9.16
C THR A 245 -30.44 6.54 -7.92
N ARG A 246 -29.62 6.43 -6.89
CA ARG A 246 -30.00 5.95 -5.57
C ARG A 246 -29.42 6.90 -4.54
N THR A 247 -30.29 7.57 -3.78
CA THR A 247 -29.89 8.44 -2.67
C THR A 247 -29.80 7.60 -1.40
N ASP A 248 -28.68 6.91 -1.25
CA ASP A 248 -28.35 6.04 -0.12
C ASP A 248 -26.81 5.86 -0.08
N PRO A 249 -26.15 5.87 1.09
CA PRO A 249 -24.74 5.49 1.22
C PRO A 249 -24.41 4.08 0.70
N ASP A 250 -25.36 3.15 0.75
CA ASP A 250 -25.19 1.77 0.32
C ASP A 250 -25.38 1.61 -1.20
N ILE A 251 -24.40 0.96 -1.83
CA ILE A 251 -24.40 0.66 -3.27
C ILE A 251 -25.48 -0.36 -3.65
N GLU A 252 -25.83 -1.28 -2.74
CA GLU A 252 -26.82 -2.32 -2.98
C GLU A 252 -28.25 -1.78 -2.85
N GLY A 253 -29.14 -2.27 -3.70
CA GLY A 253 -30.57 -1.97 -3.66
C GLY A 253 -31.09 -1.39 -4.96
N ILE A 254 -32.27 -0.77 -4.87
CA ILE A 254 -33.01 -0.25 -6.02
C ILE A 254 -32.52 1.17 -6.36
N TYR A 255 -32.31 1.43 -7.64
CA TYR A 255 -31.99 2.73 -8.21
C TYR A 255 -33.14 3.17 -9.10
N ASP A 256 -33.58 4.40 -8.91
CA ASP A 256 -34.69 5.01 -9.62
C ASP A 256 -34.22 5.55 -10.97
N PRO A 257 -34.95 5.27 -12.07
CA PRO A 257 -34.62 5.80 -13.38
C PRO A 257 -34.92 7.31 -13.46
N THR A 258 -34.03 8.06 -14.10
CA THR A 258 -34.34 9.42 -14.54
C THR A 258 -34.70 9.42 -16.04
N PRO A 259 -35.86 9.98 -16.44
CA PRO A 259 -36.26 10.02 -17.84
C PRO A 259 -35.18 10.59 -18.77
N PRO A 260 -34.92 9.98 -19.93
CA PRO A 260 -35.74 8.98 -20.62
C PRO A 260 -35.46 7.53 -20.24
N ALA A 261 -34.59 7.26 -19.25
CA ALA A 261 -34.43 5.91 -18.73
C ALA A 261 -35.75 5.41 -18.10
N THR A 262 -35.99 4.11 -18.17
CA THR A 262 -37.17 3.47 -17.57
C THR A 262 -36.83 2.12 -16.95
N GLY A 263 -37.63 1.72 -15.97
CA GLY A 263 -37.44 0.50 -15.17
C GLY A 263 -36.53 0.73 -13.96
N ASP A 264 -36.81 0.07 -12.86
CA ASP A 264 -36.03 0.20 -11.62
C ASP A 264 -34.86 -0.79 -11.65
N ALA A 265 -33.63 -0.30 -11.49
CA ALA A 265 -32.43 -1.12 -11.51
C ALA A 265 -32.13 -1.64 -10.10
N THR A 266 -31.98 -2.95 -9.93
CA THR A 266 -31.58 -3.55 -8.64
C THR A 266 -30.12 -3.95 -8.71
N VAL A 267 -29.30 -3.37 -7.83
CA VAL A 267 -27.88 -3.68 -7.65
C VAL A 267 -27.72 -4.64 -6.47
N SER A 268 -27.06 -5.78 -6.69
CA SER A 268 -26.77 -6.77 -5.63
C SER A 268 -25.33 -7.25 -5.69
N LEU A 269 -24.73 -7.51 -4.53
CA LEU A 269 -23.41 -8.12 -4.44
C LEU A 269 -23.43 -9.55 -5.00
N ILE A 270 -22.47 -9.88 -5.88
CA ILE A 270 -22.19 -11.25 -6.30
C ILE A 270 -21.27 -11.90 -5.26
N VAL A 271 -21.73 -13.01 -4.67
CA VAL A 271 -20.99 -13.79 -3.65
C VAL A 271 -20.37 -15.03 -4.29
#